data_AF-A0A9P7U1C0-F1
#
_entry.id   AF-A0A9P7U1C0-F1
#
_cell.length_a   1.000
_cell.length_b   1.000
_cell.length_c   1.000
_cell.angle_alpha   90.00
_cell.angle_beta   90.00
_cell.angle_gamma   90.00
#
_symmetry.space_group_name_H-M   'P 1'
#
loop_
_entity.id
_entity.type
_entity.pdbx_description
1 polymer ?
#
loop_
_entity_poly.entity_id
_entity_poly.type
_entity_poly.pdbx_seq_one_letter_code
_entity_poly.pdbx_strand_id
1 'polypeptide(L)'
;GSEEAFKLGLKLKLAAELEPYLHEAGSENIHCQIMRVPLGPWAKDITMRVIGLYQRLAAIEILPSLSGRLFEPLGMSEAEVEVTLAMARKGLDDPDVHRYFNFYFWYARKPGSPRTEQDLVLSFNLAIRGP
;
A
#
# COMPACT_ATOMS: atom_id res chain seq x y z
N GLY A 1 5.88 6.76 -15.46
CA GLY A 1 5.50 6.31 -14.10
C GLY A 1 4.88 4.93 -14.10
N SER A 2 3.78 4.70 -14.82
CA SER A 2 3.03 3.43 -14.79
C SER A 2 3.47 2.36 -15.78
N GLU A 3 4.14 2.74 -16.88
CA GLU A 3 4.47 1.83 -17.99
C GLU A 3 5.68 0.94 -17.67
N GLU A 4 6.68 1.50 -17.00
CA GLU A 4 7.88 0.78 -16.53
C GLU A 4 7.55 -0.22 -15.42
N ALA A 5 6.63 0.11 -14.50
CA ALA A 5 6.20 -0.79 -13.43
C ALA A 5 5.57 -2.10 -13.95
N PHE A 6 4.88 -2.03 -15.09
CA PHE A 6 4.25 -3.19 -15.72
C PHE A 6 5.30 -4.17 -16.28
N LYS A 7 6.44 -3.64 -16.77
CA LYS A 7 7.59 -4.46 -17.23
C LYS A 7 8.27 -5.22 -16.07
N LEU A 8 8.16 -4.73 -14.84
CA LEU A 8 8.74 -5.33 -13.63
C LEU A 8 7.87 -6.47 -13.03
N GLY A 9 6.74 -6.81 -13.67
CA GLY A 9 5.77 -7.79 -13.17
C GLY A 9 5.05 -7.36 -11.89
N LEU A 10 5.19 -6.08 -11.51
CA LEU A 10 4.57 -5.50 -10.34
C LEU A 10 3.23 -4.90 -10.74
N LYS A 11 2.12 -5.52 -10.33
CA LYS A 11 0.79 -4.95 -10.51
C LYS A 11 0.53 -3.86 -9.48
N LEU A 12 1.28 -2.75 -9.55
CA LEU A 12 1.21 -1.64 -8.59
C LEU A 12 -0.17 -0.98 -8.50
N LYS A 13 -1.02 -1.18 -9.52
CA LYS A 13 -2.40 -0.67 -9.54
C LYS A 13 -3.44 -1.68 -9.06
N LEU A 14 -3.11 -2.95 -8.89
CA LEU A 14 -4.11 -3.99 -8.58
C LEU A 14 -4.87 -3.70 -7.29
N ALA A 15 -4.19 -3.18 -6.28
CA ALA A 15 -4.85 -2.79 -5.03
C ALA A 15 -5.92 -1.70 -5.25
N ALA A 16 -5.73 -0.80 -6.22
CA ALA A 16 -6.68 0.25 -6.57
C ALA A 16 -7.78 -0.20 -7.55
N GLU A 17 -7.52 -1.25 -8.32
CA GLU A 17 -8.35 -1.69 -9.45
C GLU A 17 -8.97 -3.07 -9.19
N LEU A 18 -9.29 -3.39 -7.92
CA LEU A 18 -9.80 -4.71 -7.54
C LEU A 18 -11.30 -4.91 -7.87
N GLU A 19 -12.05 -3.83 -8.09
CA GLU A 19 -13.51 -3.85 -8.30
C GLU A 19 -13.97 -4.82 -9.40
N PRO A 20 -13.38 -4.84 -10.61
CA PRO A 20 -13.82 -5.73 -11.68
C PRO A 20 -13.68 -7.21 -11.30
N TYR A 21 -12.62 -7.55 -10.56
CA TYR A 21 -12.39 -8.91 -10.07
C TYR A 21 -13.41 -9.33 -9.00
N LEU A 22 -13.83 -8.40 -8.15
CA LEU A 22 -14.88 -8.66 -7.15
C LEU A 22 -16.24 -8.86 -7.81
N HIS A 23 -16.54 -8.10 -8.88
CA HIS A 23 -17.73 -8.32 -9.70
C HIS A 23 -17.71 -9.66 -10.43
N GLU A 24 -16.59 -10.02 -11.06
CA GLU A 24 -16.43 -11.31 -11.75
C GLU A 24 -16.60 -12.50 -10.80
N ALA A 25 -16.16 -12.35 -9.55
CA ALA A 25 -16.37 -13.33 -8.49
C ALA A 25 -17.83 -13.41 -7.98
N GLY A 26 -18.74 -12.58 -8.49
CA GLY A 26 -20.14 -12.52 -8.08
C GLY A 26 -20.38 -11.81 -6.75
N SER A 27 -19.42 -11.01 -6.28
CA SER A 27 -19.58 -10.24 -5.04
C SER A 27 -20.60 -9.13 -5.22
N GLU A 28 -21.37 -8.86 -4.17
CA GLU A 28 -22.41 -7.83 -4.14
C GLU A 28 -22.02 -6.73 -3.14
N ASN A 29 -22.63 -5.53 -3.25
CA ASN A 29 -22.36 -4.39 -2.36
C ASN A 29 -20.84 -4.16 -2.15
N ILE A 30 -20.11 -3.98 -3.25
CA ILE A 30 -18.66 -3.80 -3.23
C ILE A 30 -18.34 -2.36 -2.85
N HIS A 31 -17.40 -2.19 -1.93
CA HIS A 31 -16.91 -0.89 -1.51
C HIS A 31 -15.39 -0.92 -1.36
N CYS A 32 -14.77 0.24 -1.57
CA CYS A 32 -13.37 0.48 -1.28
C CYS A 32 -13.23 1.68 -0.36
N GLN A 33 -12.61 1.47 0.80
CA GLN A 33 -12.11 2.56 1.62
C GLN A 33 -10.63 2.78 1.35
N ILE A 34 -10.25 4.01 1.02
CA ILE A 34 -8.85 4.39 0.82
C ILE A 34 -8.37 5.11 2.08
N MET A 35 -7.31 4.58 2.70
CA MET A 35 -6.66 5.21 3.84
C MET A 35 -5.26 5.67 3.47
N ARG A 36 -4.93 6.93 3.79
CA ARG A 36 -3.58 7.47 3.67
C ARG A 36 -2.77 7.00 4.88
N VAL A 37 -1.90 6.01 4.66
CA VAL A 37 -1.03 5.46 5.68
C VAL A 37 0.31 6.18 5.65
N PRO A 38 0.73 6.85 6.74
CA PRO A 38 2.00 7.55 6.81
C PRO A 38 3.18 6.63 6.55
N LEU A 39 4.25 7.22 6.03
CA LEU A 39 5.56 6.63 5.95
C LEU A 39 6.52 7.52 6.75
N GLY A 40 6.68 7.20 8.04
CA GLY A 40 7.41 8.02 9.02
C GLY A 40 6.52 8.59 10.14
N PRO A 41 7.14 9.26 11.14
CA PRO A 41 6.47 9.64 12.40
C PRO A 41 5.69 10.96 12.37
N TRP A 42 5.43 11.53 11.18
CA TRP A 42 4.90 12.89 11.04
C TRP A 42 3.40 13.02 11.33
N ALA A 43 2.66 11.90 11.36
CA ALA A 43 1.23 11.94 11.66
C ALA A 43 0.96 12.48 13.07
N LYS A 44 -0.09 13.28 13.23
CA LYS A 44 -0.49 13.84 14.54
C LYS A 44 -1.08 12.79 15.46
N ASP A 45 -1.95 11.95 14.92
CA ASP A 45 -2.56 10.82 15.63
C ASP A 45 -1.49 9.81 16.06
N ILE A 46 -1.58 9.34 17.31
CA ILE A 46 -0.54 8.51 17.91
C ILE A 46 -0.48 7.12 17.27
N THR A 47 -1.63 6.55 16.93
CA THR A 47 -1.72 5.24 16.27
C THR A 47 -1.14 5.32 14.87
N MET A 48 -1.51 6.34 14.09
CA MET A 48 -0.98 6.56 12.75
C MET A 48 0.51 6.90 12.74
N ARG A 49 1.01 7.56 13.78
CA ARG A 49 2.45 7.78 13.96
C ARG A 49 3.20 6.46 14.16
N VAL A 50 2.69 5.60 15.03
CA VAL A 50 3.28 4.27 15.28
C VAL A 50 3.23 3.42 14.01
N ILE A 51 2.09 3.37 13.33
CA ILE A 51 1.96 2.69 12.03
C ILE A 51 2.99 3.25 11.04
N GLY A 52 3.12 4.58 10.94
CA GLY A 52 4.07 5.22 10.05
C GLY A 52 5.53 4.86 10.33
N LEU A 53 5.91 4.69 11.59
CA LEU A 53 7.23 4.21 11.98
C LEU A 53 7.48 2.77 11.49
N TYR A 54 6.52 1.87 11.69
CA TYR A 54 6.62 0.49 11.19
C TYR A 54 6.66 0.43 9.66
N GLN A 55 5.85 1.24 8.98
CA GLN A 55 5.86 1.31 7.51
C GLN A 55 7.20 1.81 6.99
N ARG A 56 7.82 2.82 7.64
CA ARG A 56 9.14 3.29 7.24
C ARG A 56 10.20 2.20 7.42
N LEU A 57 10.17 1.48 8.54
CA LEU A 57 11.07 0.35 8.78
C LEU A 57 10.92 -0.71 7.69
N ALA A 58 9.69 -1.16 7.43
CA ALA A 58 9.41 -2.15 6.41
C ALA A 58 9.86 -1.70 5.00
N ALA A 59 9.67 -0.42 4.66
CA ALA A 59 10.12 0.13 3.39
C ALA A 59 11.65 0.11 3.25
N ILE A 60 12.38 0.42 4.32
CA ILE A 60 13.85 0.35 4.32
C ILE A 60 14.34 -1.09 4.16
N GLU A 61 13.71 -2.05 4.83
CA GLU A 61 14.09 -3.46 4.79
C GLU A 61 13.80 -4.11 3.43
N ILE A 62 12.73 -3.71 2.75
CA ILE A 62 12.35 -4.29 1.45
C ILE A 62 13.10 -3.67 0.26
N LEU A 63 13.62 -2.44 0.40
CA LEU A 63 14.30 -1.73 -0.69
C LEU A 63 15.45 -2.55 -1.33
N PRO A 64 16.39 -3.14 -0.56
CA PRO A 64 17.46 -3.95 -1.13
C PRO A 64 16.97 -5.24 -1.79
N SER A 65 15.91 -5.87 -1.29
CA SER A 65 15.41 -7.13 -1.87
C SER A 65 14.65 -6.92 -3.17
N LEU A 66 14.13 -5.71 -3.39
CA LEU A 66 13.49 -5.31 -4.65
C LEU A 66 14.49 -4.81 -5.69
N SER A 67 15.74 -4.55 -5.33
CA SER A 67 16.71 -3.86 -6.19
C SER A 67 16.95 -4.58 -7.53
N GLY A 68 17.20 -5.89 -7.51
CA GLY A 68 17.39 -6.69 -8.73
C GLY A 68 16.18 -6.63 -9.65
N ARG A 69 14.97 -6.79 -9.07
CA ARG A 69 13.72 -6.72 -9.83
C ARG A 69 13.39 -5.33 -10.37
N LEU A 70 13.77 -4.27 -9.66
CA LEU A 70 13.44 -2.89 -10.01
C LEU A 70 14.44 -2.28 -10.98
N PHE A 71 15.72 -2.62 -10.86
CA PHE A 71 16.81 -1.91 -11.52
C PHE A 71 17.57 -2.72 -12.57
N GLU A 72 17.62 -4.06 -12.50
CA GLU A 72 18.25 -4.87 -13.56
C GLU A 72 17.58 -4.64 -14.93
N PRO A 73 16.24 -4.56 -15.05
CA PRO A 73 15.60 -4.29 -16.34
C PRO A 73 15.87 -2.89 -16.88
N LEU A 74 16.38 -1.98 -16.05
CA LEU A 74 16.79 -0.63 -16.43
C LEU A 74 18.26 -0.57 -16.87
N GLY A 75 18.99 -1.70 -16.87
CA GLY A 75 20.38 -1.79 -17.31
C GLY A 75 21.38 -1.10 -16.38
N MET A 76 20.99 -0.85 -15.12
CA MET A 76 21.85 -0.18 -14.14
C MET A 76 22.97 -1.11 -13.65
N SER A 77 24.16 -0.55 -13.46
CA SER A 77 25.28 -1.24 -12.79
C SER A 77 25.01 -1.41 -11.29
N GLU A 78 25.67 -2.37 -10.64
CA GLU A 78 25.56 -2.57 -9.19
C GLU A 78 25.88 -1.29 -8.39
N ALA A 79 26.87 -0.52 -8.83
CA ALA A 79 27.23 0.75 -8.20
C ALA A 79 26.10 1.80 -8.31
N GLU A 80 25.46 1.91 -9.48
CA GLU A 80 24.31 2.82 -9.67
C GLU A 80 23.10 2.38 -8.85
N VAL A 81 22.88 1.07 -8.72
CA VAL A 81 21.84 0.51 -7.85
C VAL A 81 22.10 0.89 -6.39
N GLU A 82 23.31 0.69 -5.89
CA GLU A 82 23.64 1.01 -4.49
C GLU A 82 23.51 2.52 -4.19
N VAL A 83 23.96 3.38 -5.10
CA VAL A 83 23.76 4.83 -4.99
C VAL A 83 22.28 5.18 -4.99
N THR A 84 21.48 4.57 -5.87
CA THR A 84 20.04 4.82 -5.95
C THR A 84 19.32 4.38 -4.67
N LEU A 85 19.66 3.20 -4.14
CA LEU A 85 19.14 2.73 -2.86
C LEU A 85 19.57 3.63 -1.70
N ALA A 86 20.80 4.16 -1.71
CA ALA A 86 21.27 5.10 -0.70
C ALA A 86 20.48 6.41 -0.73
N MET A 87 20.20 6.93 -1.92
CA MET A 87 19.34 8.10 -2.11
C MET A 87 17.89 7.84 -1.67
N ALA A 88 17.35 6.65 -1.96
CA ALA A 88 16.02 6.27 -1.50
C ALA A 88 15.93 6.22 0.03
N ARG A 89 16.91 5.61 0.71
CA ARG A 89 17.03 5.60 2.18
C ARG A 89 17.12 7.01 2.75
N LYS A 90 17.99 7.85 2.19
CA LYS A 90 18.10 9.27 2.60
C LYS A 90 16.77 10.00 2.44
N GLY A 91 16.06 9.75 1.34
CA GLY A 91 14.72 10.27 1.12
C GLY A 91 13.78 9.85 2.24
N LEU A 92 13.67 8.56 2.54
CA LEU A 92 12.80 8.05 3.61
C LEU A 92 13.08 8.65 5.00
N ASP A 93 14.27 9.20 5.21
CA ASP A 93 14.72 9.77 6.48
C ASP A 93 14.56 11.29 6.55
N ASP A 94 14.19 11.92 5.44
CA ASP A 94 13.94 13.35 5.37
C ASP A 94 12.69 13.73 6.17
N PRO A 95 12.83 14.47 7.30
CA PRO A 95 11.74 14.81 8.19
C PRO A 95 10.80 15.88 7.61
N ASP A 96 11.24 16.64 6.61
CA ASP A 96 10.47 17.74 6.03
C ASP A 96 9.45 17.24 4.98
N VAL A 97 9.51 15.95 4.63
CA VAL A 97 8.65 15.36 3.60
C VAL A 97 7.69 14.35 4.20
N HIS A 98 6.41 14.70 4.22
CA HIS A 98 5.31 13.88 4.74
C HIS A 98 4.82 12.83 3.72
N ARG A 99 5.60 11.76 3.58
CA ARG A 99 5.29 10.63 2.67
C ARG A 99 4.16 9.76 3.21
N TYR A 100 3.35 9.21 2.31
CA TYR A 100 2.30 8.25 2.65
C TYR A 100 2.08 7.26 1.51
N PHE A 101 1.51 6.11 1.84
CA PHE A 101 0.92 5.17 0.88
C PHE A 101 -0.61 5.26 0.93
N ASN A 102 -1.27 4.99 -0.19
CA ASN A 102 -2.70 4.72 -0.20
C ASN A 102 -2.92 3.23 0.03
N PHE A 103 -3.55 2.88 1.14
CA PHE A 103 -3.99 1.52 1.41
C PHE A 103 -5.45 1.40 1.01
N TYR A 104 -5.74 0.39 0.18
CA TYR A 104 -7.06 0.13 -0.36
C TYR A 104 -7.68 -1.04 0.41
N PHE A 105 -8.72 -0.72 1.18
CA PHE A 105 -9.46 -1.71 1.95
C PHE A 105 -10.77 -2.00 1.22
N TRP A 106 -10.77 -3.11 0.49
CA TRP A 106 -11.95 -3.61 -0.19
C TRP A 106 -12.78 -4.48 0.75
N TYR A 107 -14.08 -4.26 0.75
CA TYR A 107 -15.04 -5.14 1.41
C TYR A 107 -16.26 -5.30 0.51
N ALA A 108 -16.80 -6.51 0.50
CA ALA A 108 -17.93 -6.89 -0.33
C ALA A 108 -18.74 -7.98 0.35
N ARG A 109 -20.00 -8.14 -0.07
CA ARG A 109 -20.89 -9.19 0.39
C ARG A 109 -20.78 -10.41 -0.50
N LYS A 110 -20.69 -11.60 0.12
CA LYS A 110 -20.86 -12.88 -0.58
C LYS A 110 -22.29 -12.98 -1.14
N PRO A 111 -22.47 -13.40 -2.40
CA PRO A 111 -23.80 -13.50 -3.01
C PRO A 111 -24.73 -14.40 -2.17
N GLY A 112 -25.97 -13.94 -1.96
CA GLY A 112 -27.00 -14.64 -1.18
C GLY A 112 -26.82 -14.62 0.35
N SER A 113 -25.89 -13.83 0.89
CA SER A 113 -25.73 -13.69 2.35
C SER A 113 -26.90 -12.91 2.97
N PRO A 114 -27.48 -13.38 4.09
CA PRO A 114 -28.60 -12.71 4.77
C PRO A 114 -28.18 -11.48 5.59
N ARG A 115 -26.88 -11.16 5.67
CA ARG A 115 -26.41 -9.98 6.44
C ARG A 115 -26.70 -8.68 5.69
N THR A 116 -27.12 -7.67 6.44
CA THR A 116 -27.43 -6.35 5.91
C THR A 116 -26.15 -5.56 5.64
N GLU A 117 -26.25 -4.50 4.83
CA GLU A 117 -25.14 -3.62 4.51
C GLU A 117 -24.60 -2.87 5.76
N GLN A 118 -25.50 -2.51 6.68
CA GLN A 118 -25.12 -1.86 7.94
C GLN A 118 -24.23 -2.77 8.81
N ASP A 119 -24.47 -4.08 8.82
CA ASP A 119 -23.66 -5.04 9.61
C ASP A 119 -22.21 -5.08 9.13
N LEU A 120 -21.99 -5.00 7.81
CA LEU A 120 -20.66 -5.05 7.21
C LEU A 120 -19.88 -3.76 7.44
N VAL A 121 -20.52 -2.60 7.21
CA VAL A 121 -19.89 -1.29 7.45
C VAL A 121 -19.56 -1.10 8.93
N LEU A 122 -20.44 -1.54 9.84
CA LEU A 122 -20.18 -1.46 11.27
C LEU A 122 -19.02 -2.39 11.68
N SER A 123 -19.03 -3.64 11.22
CA SER A 123 -17.95 -4.61 11.50
C SER A 123 -16.60 -4.12 11.00
N PHE A 124 -16.57 -3.54 9.79
CA PHE A 124 -15.36 -3.00 9.20
C PHE A 124 -14.87 -1.76 9.95
N ASN A 125 -15.76 -0.82 10.28
CA ASN A 125 -15.38 0.35 11.08
C ASN A 125 -14.87 -0.02 12.47
N LEU A 126 -15.47 -1.03 13.12
CA LEU A 126 -14.98 -1.57 14.39
C LEU A 126 -13.61 -2.22 14.24
N ALA A 127 -13.40 -3.01 13.17
CA ALA A 127 -12.11 -3.66 12.91
C ALA A 127 -10.98 -2.66 12.64
N ILE A 128 -11.26 -1.54 11.98
CA ILE A 128 -10.23 -0.54 11.64
C ILE A 128 -9.96 0.44 12.78
N ARG A 129 -10.95 0.73 13.62
CA ARG A 129 -10.76 1.68 14.73
C ARG A 129 -10.08 1.06 15.95
N GLY A 130 -9.94 -0.26 16.02
CA GLY A 130 -9.48 -0.95 17.22
C GLY A 130 -10.49 -0.82 18.37
N PRO A 131 -10.30 -1.59 19.46
CA PRO A 131 -11.11 -1.45 20.67
C PRO A 131 -10.93 -0.08 21.36
#